data_AF-A0A0L8FLX1-F1
#
_entry.id   AF-A0A0L8FLX1-F1
#
_cell.length_a   1.000
_cell.length_b   1.000
_cell.length_c   1.000
_cell.angle_alpha   90.00
_cell.angle_beta   90.00
_cell.angle_gamma   90.00
#
_symmetry.space_group_name_H-M   'P 1'
#
loop_
_entity.id
_entity.type
_entity.pdbx_description
1 polymer ?
#
loop_
_entity_poly.entity_id
_entity_poly.type
_entity_poly.pdbx_seq_one_letter_code
_entity_poly.pdbx_strand_id
1 'polypeptide(L)' 'MWLDVDILDTKVGLRPFREQTRLDQETITFNGRSIQVINNYGHGGCGLTTFVGCAKDVVAMIREAGAAPWYSAKL' A
#
# COMPACT_ATOMS: atom_id res chain seq x y z
N MET A 1 -15.83 41.09 -12.53
CA MET A 1 -17.03 40.35 -12.10
C MET A 1 -16.52 39.02 -11.57
N TRP A 2 -16.42 38.87 -10.26
CA TRP A 2 -16.03 37.60 -9.64
C TRP A 2 -17.24 36.67 -9.75
N LEU A 3 -17.03 35.45 -10.25
CA LEU A 3 -18.08 34.44 -10.30
C LEU A 3 -18.38 33.99 -8.87
N ASP A 4 -19.65 34.03 -8.49
CA ASP A 4 -20.14 33.36 -7.28
C ASP A 4 -19.94 31.84 -7.43
N VAL A 5 -19.43 31.19 -6.39
CA VAL A 5 -19.18 29.74 -6.37
C VAL A 5 -19.90 29.07 -5.20
N ASP A 6 -20.66 28.02 -5.49
CA ASP A 6 -21.35 27.22 -4.48
C ASP A 6 -20.38 26.28 -3.76
N ILE A 7 -20.34 26.36 -2.43
CA ILE A 7 -19.58 25.43 -1.60
C ILE A 7 -20.37 24.12 -1.48
N LEU A 8 -19.81 23.03 -2.03
CA LEU A 8 -20.44 21.71 -1.97
C LEU A 8 -20.21 21.00 -0.63
N ASP A 9 -18.97 20.98 -0.13
CA ASP A 9 -18.59 20.31 1.12
C ASP A 9 -17.14 20.69 1.55
N THR A 10 -16.78 20.43 2.81
CA THR A 10 -15.42 20.54 3.35
C THR A 10 -14.91 19.18 3.83
N LYS A 11 -13.77 18.73 3.30
CA LYS A 11 -13.18 17.43 3.65
C LYS A 11 -11.76 17.58 4.16
N VAL A 12 -11.44 16.79 5.18
CA VAL A 12 -10.10 16.69 5.77
C VAL A 12 -9.65 15.23 5.80
N GLY A 13 -8.35 15.00 5.60
CA GLY A 13 -7.76 13.68 5.62
C GLY A 13 -6.30 13.73 6.05
N LEU A 14 -5.87 12.74 6.83
CA LEU A 14 -4.48 12.58 7.25
C LEU A 14 -3.75 11.70 6.24
N ARG A 15 -2.68 12.25 5.64
CA ARG A 15 -1.84 11.48 4.72
C ARG A 15 -0.98 10.48 5.52
N PRO A 16 -0.90 9.21 5.12
CA PRO A 16 -0.06 8.21 5.78
C PRO A 16 1.41 8.42 5.37
N PHE A 17 2.02 9.51 5.85
CA PHE A 17 3.38 9.89 5.48
C PHE A 17 4.44 9.08 6.23
N ARG A 18 5.50 8.74 5.50
CA ARG A 18 6.80 8.33 6.02
C ARG A 18 7.89 9.00 5.18
N GLU A 19 9.08 9.16 5.73
CA GLU A 19 10.25 9.61 4.97
C GLU A 19 10.52 8.70 3.76
N GLN A 20 10.29 7.39 3.93
CA GLN A 20 10.29 6.41 2.86
C GLN A 20 9.08 5.48 3.00
N THR A 21 8.40 5.21 1.87
CA THR A 21 7.38 4.16 1.78
C THR A 21 7.97 2.85 2.29
N ARG A 22 7.27 2.21 3.23
CA ARG A 22 7.65 0.88 3.69
C ARG A 22 7.03 -0.15 2.75
N LEU A 23 7.89 -0.69 1.90
CA LEU A 23 7.60 -1.76 0.96
C LEU A 23 8.67 -2.83 1.13
N ASP A 24 8.44 -3.75 2.06
CA ASP A 24 9.38 -4.78 2.47
C ASP A 24 8.65 -6.07 2.89
N GLN A 25 9.42 -7.12 3.18
CA GLN A 25 8.91 -8.38 3.72
C GLN A 25 9.65 -8.74 5.01
N GLU A 26 8.92 -9.27 5.99
CA GLU A 26 9.47 -9.76 7.25
C GLU A 26 8.75 -11.02 7.72
N THR A 27 9.47 -11.90 8.43
CA THR A 27 8.86 -13.04 9.11
C THR A 27 8.68 -12.71 10.58
N ILE A 28 7.43 -12.72 11.05
CA ILE A 28 7.11 -12.54 12.47
C ILE A 28 6.68 -13.86 13.10
N THR A 29 6.89 -13.99 14.41
CA THR A 29 6.31 -15.11 15.19
C THR A 29 5.08 -14.60 15.93
N PHE A 30 3.92 -15.22 15.69
CA PHE A 30 2.68 -14.90 16.39
C PHE A 30 2.01 -16.20 16.84
N ASN A 31 1.73 -16.32 18.15
CA ASN A 31 1.17 -17.54 18.76
C ASN A 31 1.93 -18.82 18.38
N GLY A 32 3.26 -18.77 18.38
CA GLY A 32 4.13 -19.90 18.03
C GLY A 32 4.16 -20.27 16.55
N ARG A 33 3.53 -19.47 15.67
CA ARG A 33 3.54 -19.67 14.22
C ARG A 33 4.37 -18.60 13.54
N SER A 34 5.22 -19.02 12.61
CA SER A 34 5.91 -18.10 11.71
C SER A 34 4.94 -17.60 10.63
N ILE A 35 4.85 -16.28 10.47
CA ILE A 35 3.97 -15.60 9.52
C ILE A 35 4.81 -14.67 8.67
N GLN A 36 4.69 -14.78 7.34
CA GLN A 36 5.25 -13.80 6.43
C GLN A 36 4.34 -12.57 6.38
N VAL A 37 4.91 -11.40 6.54
CA VAL A 37 4.24 -10.11 6.47
C VAL A 37 4.90 -9.30 5.36
N ILE A 38 4.09 -8.81 4.43
CA ILE A 38 4.54 -7.84 3.42
C ILE A 38 3.96 -6.49 3.81
N ASN A 39 4.84 -5.54 4.09
CA ASN A 39 4.46 -4.18 4.42
C ASN A 39 4.29 -3.39 3.12
N ASN A 40 3.22 -2.59 3.03
CA ASN A 40 2.95 -1.71 1.89
C ASN A 40 2.21 -0.45 2.37
N TYR A 41 2.94 0.48 3.01
CA TYR A 41 2.36 1.70 3.57
C TYR A 41 3.36 2.87 3.60
N GLY A 42 2.90 4.07 3.96
CA GLY A 42 3.79 5.24 4.04
C GLY A 42 3.82 6.11 2.80
N HIS A 43 2.86 5.96 1.88
CA HIS A 43 2.83 6.65 0.59
C HIS A 43 2.56 8.16 0.65
N GLY A 44 2.31 8.72 1.84
CA GLY A 44 2.02 10.14 2.00
C GLY A 44 0.88 10.61 1.09
N GLY A 45 1.12 11.66 0.32
CA GLY A 45 0.14 12.20 -0.64
C GLY A 45 0.13 11.51 -2.01
N CYS A 46 1.02 10.54 -2.23
CA CYS A 46 1.29 9.97 -3.55
C CYS A 46 0.69 8.57 -3.74
N GLY A 47 -0.14 8.08 -2.81
CA GLY A 47 -0.70 6.72 -2.87
C GLY A 47 -1.38 6.40 -4.20
N LEU A 48 -2.17 7.33 -4.74
CA LEU A 48 -2.82 7.15 -6.06
C LEU A 48 -1.84 7.18 -7.23
N THR A 49 -0.71 7.87 -7.10
CA THR A 49 0.33 7.90 -8.13
C THR A 49 1.12 6.60 -8.16
N THR A 50 1.35 5.97 -6.99
CA THR A 50 2.27 4.84 -6.86
C THR A 50 1.62 3.48 -6.71
N PHE A 51 0.29 3.39 -6.46
CA PHE A 51 -0.34 2.12 -6.03
C PHE A 51 -0.12 0.94 -6.97
N VAL A 52 -0.11 1.17 -8.29
CA VAL A 52 0.09 0.08 -9.27
C VAL A 52 1.49 -0.49 -9.19
N GLY A 53 2.51 0.38 -9.06
CA GLY A 53 3.90 -0.05 -8.90
C GLY A 53 4.09 -0.84 -7.62
N CYS A 54 3.67 -0.26 -6.49
CA CYS A 54 3.77 -0.92 -5.20
C CYS A 54 2.99 -2.25 -5.16
N ALA A 55 1.82 -2.33 -5.80
CA ALA A 55 1.07 -3.59 -5.90
C ALA A 55 1.83 -4.66 -6.71
N LYS A 56 2.48 -4.29 -7.81
CA LYS A 56 3.31 -5.22 -8.60
C LYS A 56 4.48 -5.76 -7.79
N ASP A 57 5.15 -4.92 -7.01
CA ASP A 57 6.26 -5.32 -6.16
C ASP A 57 5.79 -6.27 -5.05
N VAL A 58 4.64 -6.01 -4.42
CA VAL A 58 4.02 -6.95 -3.46
C VAL A 58 3.75 -8.31 -4.11
N VAL A 59 3.21 -8.33 -5.33
CA VAL A 59 2.98 -9.59 -6.06
C VAL A 59 4.28 -10.35 -6.33
N ALA A 60 5.38 -9.63 -6.64
CA ALA A 60 6.69 -10.26 -6.80
C ALA A 60 7.16 -10.91 -5.49
N MET A 61 7.08 -10.20 -4.36
CA MET A 61 7.43 -10.74 -3.03
C MET A 61 6.61 -11.99 -2.66
N ILE A 62 5.30 -11.99 -2.94
CA ILE A 62 4.42 -13.17 -2.70
C ILE A 62 4.92 -14.39 -3.48
N ARG A 63 5.35 -14.20 -4.73
CA ARG A 63 5.86 -15.28 -5.58
C ARG A 63 7.20 -15.80 -5.08
N GLU A 64 8.12 -14.91 -4.71
CA GLU A 64 9.42 -15.26 -4.15
C GLU A 64 9.30 -16.04 -2.83
N ALA A 65 8.36 -15.64 -1.98
CA ALA A 65 8.10 -16.33 -0.71
C ALA A 65 7.42 -17.70 -0.87
N GLY A 66 6.88 -18.03 -2.06
CA GLY A 66 6.06 -19.22 -2.28
C GLY A 66 4.79 -19.25 -1.41
N ALA A 67 4.40 -18.11 -0.84
CA ALA A 67 3.42 -18.04 0.24
C ALA A 67 1.96 -18.18 -0.24
N ALA A 68 1.71 -17.95 -1.54
CA ALA A 68 0.38 -18.08 -2.14
C ALA A 68 0.48 -18.75 -3.53
N PRO A 69 0.71 -20.07 -3.60
CA PRO A 69 0.78 -20.79 -4.88
C PRO A 69 -0.55 -20.76 -5.66
N TRP A 70 -1.67 -20.48 -4.97
CA TRP A 70 -2.99 -20.27 -5.57
C TRP A 70 -3.17 -18.86 -6.16
N TYR A 71 -2.28 -17.91 -5.85
CA TYR A 71 -2.38 -16.54 -6.35
C TYR A 71 -1.83 -16.46 -7.78
N SER A 72 -2.70 -16.76 -8.74
CA SER A 72 -2.44 -16.66 -10.18
C SER A 72 -2.64 -15.24 -10.71
N ALA A 73 -2.03 -14.22 -10.12
CA ALA A 73 -2.13 -12.88 -10.68
C ALA A 73 -1.34 -12.79 -11.98
N LYS A 74 -2.03 -12.88 -13.11
CA LYS A 74 -1.56 -12.31 -14.38
C LYS A 74 -1.74 -10.79 -14.25
N LEU A 75 -0.69 -10.07 -13.88
CA LEU A 75 -0.61 -8.62 -14.09
C LEU A 75 0.02 -8.34 -15.44
#